data_AF-A0A4Q2XDM3-F1
#
_entry.id   AF-A0A4Q2XDM3-F1
#
_cell.length_a   1.000
_cell.length_b   1.000
_cell.length_c   1.000
_cell.angle_alpha   90.00
_cell.angle_beta   90.00
_cell.angle_gamma   90.00
#
_symmetry.space_group_name_H-M   'P 1'
#
loop_
_entity.id
_entity.type
_entity.pdbx_description
1 polymer ?
#
loop_
_entity_poly.entity_id
_entity_poly.type
_entity_poly.pdbx_seq_one_letter_code
_entity_poly.pdbx_strand_id
1 'polypeptide(L)'
;MAFLIREYTSSTPRLPTALAVIPAAGGTVSVIVREGDTIPNGGGTFSKFDSFNIPWMHNGAVVFYGRGTSRSGIYEWSGGSLSMVVDSTTARPGGGTFSGTFGTEPVKDGQDYAFIYSSALYRKKNGTFSLVANSLTPVPGGTGNLSIYTSPSLRSGRLIFHATRSASPAEFGIYLHTDDGITPIVDTRTDFGTPGKVPVSYGLARSGAWVNDSAIAFRVTFSDKSTAIYKATFQPAAGEFTGRVVFTGPRTGTITVTSRSGYTYALLRTTTLTAADQQQVSSLAGTGNDLV
;
A
#
# COMPACT_ATOMS: atom_id res chain seq x y z
N MET A 1 -8.02 12.23 11.86
CA MET A 1 -7.63 12.94 10.61
C MET A 1 -6.30 13.66 10.86
N ALA A 2 -5.34 13.57 9.93
CA ALA A 2 -4.13 14.39 9.93
C ALA A 2 -4.28 15.52 8.92
N PHE A 3 -3.83 16.72 9.26
CA PHE A 3 -3.85 17.85 8.35
C PHE A 3 -2.75 18.85 8.68
N LEU A 4 -2.46 19.70 7.71
CA LEU A 4 -1.51 20.80 7.84
C LEU A 4 -2.21 21.98 8.49
N ILE A 5 -1.64 22.50 9.57
CA ILE A 5 -2.02 23.80 10.13
C ILE A 5 -1.14 24.85 9.47
N ARG A 6 -1.80 25.86 8.88
CA ARG A 6 -1.18 27.10 8.43
C ARG A 6 -1.95 28.26 9.04
N GLU A 7 -1.25 29.13 9.76
CA GLU A 7 -1.76 30.46 10.04
C GLU A 7 -1.29 31.40 8.93
N TYR A 8 -2.25 31.97 8.20
CA TYR A 8 -2.00 33.02 7.23
C TYR A 8 -2.18 34.36 7.93
N THR A 9 -1.08 35.04 8.26
CA THR A 9 -1.11 36.48 8.54
C THR A 9 -0.66 37.23 7.29
N SER A 10 -1.43 38.23 6.87
CA SER A 10 -1.10 39.10 5.73
C SER A 10 0.10 40.03 6.00
N SER A 11 0.62 40.04 7.23
CA SER A 11 1.85 40.72 7.63
C SER A 11 2.88 39.68 8.10
N THR A 12 4.11 39.77 7.57
CA THR A 12 5.29 39.11 8.15
C THR A 12 5.34 39.35 9.67
N PRO A 13 5.47 38.30 10.51
CA PRO A 13 6.11 37.01 10.22
C PRO A 13 5.13 35.86 9.95
N ARG A 14 5.54 34.94 9.07
CA ARG A 14 4.85 33.68 8.79
C ARG A 14 5.01 32.75 10.00
N LEU A 15 3.92 32.36 10.63
CA LEU A 15 3.96 31.39 11.74
C LEU A 15 4.37 30.00 11.23
N PRO A 16 5.09 29.21 12.06
CA PRO A 16 5.66 27.93 11.66
C PRO A 16 4.59 26.96 11.16
N THR A 17 4.88 26.28 10.07
CA THR A 17 3.99 25.23 9.56
C THR A 17 4.01 24.01 10.48
N ALA A 18 2.85 23.40 10.72
CA ALA A 18 2.72 22.26 11.64
C ALA A 18 1.84 21.16 11.07
N LEU A 19 2.15 19.92 11.44
CA LEU A 19 1.24 18.78 11.26
C LEU A 19 0.48 18.56 12.57
N ALA A 20 -0.82 18.37 12.45
CA ALA A 20 -1.68 18.11 13.58
C ALA A 20 -2.64 16.96 13.30
N VAL A 21 -3.16 16.40 14.39
CA VAL A 21 -4.10 15.29 14.39
C VAL A 21 -5.35 15.67 15.20
N ILE A 22 -6.50 15.18 14.75
CA ILE A 22 -7.74 15.15 15.53
C ILE A 22 -8.20 13.69 15.62
N PRO A 23 -8.58 13.20 16.82
CA PRO A 23 -9.16 11.87 16.99
C PRO A 23 -10.42 11.64 16.15
N ALA A 24 -10.66 10.40 15.72
CA ALA A 24 -11.82 10.07 14.89
C ALA A 24 -13.16 10.32 15.61
N ALA A 25 -13.20 10.23 16.94
CA ALA A 25 -14.38 10.53 17.75
C ALA A 25 -14.65 12.04 17.95
N GLY A 26 -13.87 12.91 17.30
CA GLY A 26 -13.81 14.33 17.64
C GLY A 26 -12.89 14.58 18.84
N GLY A 27 -12.59 15.85 19.12
CA GLY A 27 -11.76 16.25 20.25
C GLY A 27 -10.84 17.42 19.95
N THR A 28 -9.82 17.59 20.79
CA THR A 28 -8.82 18.64 20.65
C THR A 28 -7.88 18.37 19.49
N VAL A 29 -7.55 19.43 18.76
CA VAL A 29 -6.45 19.41 17.78
C VAL A 29 -5.13 19.28 18.53
N SER A 30 -4.33 18.27 18.19
CA SER A 30 -3.01 18.06 18.77
C SER A 30 -1.95 18.25 17.70
N VAL A 31 -1.04 19.21 17.90
CA VAL A 31 0.14 19.36 17.06
C VAL A 31 1.10 18.22 17.37
N ILE A 32 1.54 17.50 16.34
CA ILE A 32 2.44 16.35 16.47
C ILE A 32 3.87 16.67 16.05
N VAL A 33 4.05 17.66 15.19
CA VAL A 33 5.34 18.22 14.81
C VAL A 33 5.12 19.60 14.17
N ARG A 34 6.07 20.51 14.37
CA ARG A 34 6.09 21.84 13.75
C ARG A 34 7.49 22.21 13.29
N GLU A 35 7.54 23.20 12.42
CA GLU A 35 8.79 23.86 12.05
C GLU A 35 9.50 24.39 13.30
N GLY A 36 10.82 24.18 13.35
CA GLY A 36 11.65 24.43 14.52
C GLY A 36 11.83 23.22 15.45
N ASP A 37 10.97 22.21 15.40
CA ASP A 37 11.15 20.99 16.20
C ASP A 37 12.39 20.21 15.72
N THR A 38 13.06 19.54 16.65
CA THR A 38 14.27 18.75 16.36
C THR A 38 13.95 17.54 15.48
N ILE A 39 14.78 17.32 14.46
CA ILE A 39 14.74 16.10 13.65
C ILE A 39 15.37 14.96 14.45
N PRO A 40 14.68 13.80 14.58
CA PRO A 40 15.26 12.62 15.23
C PRO A 40 16.62 12.24 14.63
N ASN A 41 17.54 11.77 15.47
CA ASN A 41 18.91 11.36 15.09
C ASN A 41 19.82 12.48 14.54
N GLY A 42 19.63 13.72 15.01
CA GLY A 42 20.64 14.78 14.88
C GLY A 42 20.69 15.48 13.52
N GLY A 43 19.54 15.74 12.91
CA GLY A 43 19.41 16.40 11.59
C GLY A 43 19.17 17.91 11.60
N GLY A 44 19.37 18.58 12.73
CA GLY A 44 18.91 19.96 12.94
C GLY A 44 17.42 20.02 13.26
N THR A 45 16.70 21.00 12.71
CA THR A 45 15.27 21.20 12.94
C THR A 45 14.47 21.07 11.65
N PHE A 46 13.18 20.73 11.77
CA PHE A 46 12.25 20.79 10.64
C PHE A 46 12.14 22.23 10.16
N SER A 47 12.29 22.45 8.86
CA SER A 47 12.33 23.78 8.24
C SER A 47 11.04 24.13 7.51
N LYS A 48 10.23 23.15 7.09
CA LYS A 48 8.98 23.41 6.37
C LYS A 48 8.09 22.17 6.28
N PHE A 49 6.78 22.39 6.39
CA PHE A 49 5.73 21.49 5.94
C PHE A 49 4.90 22.20 4.85
N ASP A 50 5.08 21.79 3.59
CA ASP A 50 4.37 22.40 2.47
C ASP A 50 3.02 21.72 2.16
N SER A 51 2.30 22.27 1.19
CA SER A 51 0.93 21.86 0.83
C SER A 51 0.92 20.58 -0.01
N PHE A 52 2.09 20.10 -0.43
CA PHE A 52 2.22 18.85 -1.14
C PHE A 52 2.45 17.68 -0.19
N ASN A 53 2.75 17.94 1.08
CA ASN A 53 2.86 16.93 2.13
C ASN A 53 1.50 16.27 2.38
N ILE A 54 1.43 14.97 2.10
CA ILE A 54 0.21 14.18 2.21
C ILE A 54 0.49 13.09 3.24
N PRO A 55 0.32 13.41 4.53
CA PRO A 55 0.59 12.46 5.58
C PRO A 55 -0.37 11.28 5.48
N TRP A 56 0.16 10.08 5.70
CA TRP A 56 -0.66 8.90 5.95
C TRP A 56 -1.00 8.83 7.44
N MET A 57 -2.23 8.39 7.76
CA MET A 57 -2.67 8.22 9.14
C MET A 57 -3.52 6.95 9.27
N HIS A 58 -3.20 6.12 10.28
CA HIS A 58 -4.07 5.05 10.74
C HIS A 58 -3.76 4.71 12.21
N ASN A 59 -4.79 4.41 13.00
CA ASN A 59 -4.66 4.00 14.41
C ASN A 59 -3.73 4.90 15.25
N GLY A 60 -3.81 6.22 15.05
CA GLY A 60 -3.01 7.22 15.76
C GLY A 60 -1.56 7.36 15.27
N ALA A 61 -1.06 6.46 14.42
CA ALA A 61 0.22 6.67 13.76
C ALA A 61 0.07 7.66 12.60
N VAL A 62 1.06 8.53 12.42
CA VAL A 62 1.15 9.47 11.30
C VAL A 62 2.50 9.35 10.65
N VAL A 63 2.51 9.07 9.34
CA VAL A 63 3.73 8.99 8.53
C VAL A 63 3.74 10.12 7.53
N PHE A 64 4.85 10.85 7.44
CA PHE A 64 4.91 12.07 6.64
C PHE A 64 6.31 12.32 6.09
N TYR A 65 6.37 13.10 5.01
CA TYR A 65 7.63 13.64 4.50
C TYR A 65 8.07 14.81 5.36
N GLY A 66 9.26 14.74 5.95
CA GLY A 66 9.85 15.81 6.75
C GLY A 66 11.04 16.43 6.05
N ARG A 67 11.11 17.76 6.03
CA ARG A 67 12.25 18.51 5.51
C ARG A 67 12.85 19.37 6.61
N GLY A 68 14.15 19.24 6.80
CA GLY A 68 15.01 20.09 7.61
C GLY A 68 15.95 20.94 6.77
N THR A 69 16.83 21.67 7.45
CA THR A 69 17.86 22.51 6.81
C THR A 69 18.97 21.69 6.17
N SER A 70 19.35 20.57 6.77
CA SER A 70 20.44 19.69 6.31
C SER A 70 20.01 18.25 6.04
N ARG A 71 18.76 17.89 6.37
CA ARG A 71 18.27 16.52 6.31
C ARG A 71 16.82 16.48 5.85
N SER A 72 16.46 15.49 5.05
CA SER A 72 15.07 15.21 4.72
C SER A 72 14.82 13.71 4.69
N GLY A 73 13.57 13.32 4.87
CA GLY A 73 13.23 11.91 5.06
C GLY A 73 11.75 11.67 5.28
N ILE A 74 11.42 10.42 5.56
CA ILE A 74 10.10 9.99 6.02
C ILE A 74 10.18 9.74 7.53
N TYR A 75 9.23 10.30 8.26
CA TYR A 75 9.17 10.25 9.72
C TYR A 75 7.81 9.70 10.16
N GLU A 76 7.78 9.10 11.35
CA GLU A 76 6.57 8.59 11.98
C GLU A 76 6.38 9.22 13.35
N TRP A 77 5.20 9.80 13.58
CA TRP A 77 4.69 10.08 14.92
C TRP A 77 3.78 8.94 15.36
N SER A 78 4.07 8.30 16.48
CA SER A 78 3.27 7.21 17.04
C SER A 78 3.51 7.09 18.54
N GLY A 79 2.45 6.79 19.30
CA GLY A 79 2.56 6.63 20.76
C GLY A 79 3.13 7.86 21.49
N GLY A 80 2.86 9.07 20.97
CA GLY A 80 3.38 10.32 21.53
C GLY A 80 4.85 10.62 21.20
N SER A 81 5.53 9.77 20.42
CA SER A 81 6.94 9.93 20.08
C SER A 81 7.14 10.10 18.58
N LEU A 82 8.14 10.91 18.22
CA LEU A 82 8.58 11.12 16.85
C LEU A 82 9.80 10.24 16.55
N SER A 83 9.76 9.50 15.44
CA SER A 83 10.87 8.63 15.02
C SER A 83 11.18 8.79 13.53
N MET A 84 12.39 8.39 13.15
CA MET A 84 12.86 8.39 11.76
C MET A 84 12.57 7.04 11.12
N VAL A 85 11.87 7.03 9.98
CA VAL A 85 11.66 5.82 9.18
C VAL A 85 12.84 5.62 8.24
N VAL A 86 13.16 6.65 7.46
CA VAL A 86 14.27 6.73 6.49
C VAL A 86 14.64 8.20 6.31
N ASP A 87 15.92 8.51 6.17
CA ASP A 87 16.41 9.85 5.88
C ASP A 87 17.51 9.85 4.82
N SER A 88 18.03 11.05 4.50
CA SER A 88 19.09 11.24 3.52
C SER A 88 20.43 10.58 3.84
N THR A 89 20.63 10.10 5.07
CA THR A 89 21.83 9.38 5.52
C THR A 89 21.64 7.87 5.50
N THR A 90 20.40 7.41 5.41
CA THR A 90 20.06 5.99 5.40
C THR A 90 20.63 5.32 4.14
N ALA A 91 21.29 4.17 4.32
CA ALA A 91 21.83 3.38 3.22
C ALA A 91 20.72 2.93 2.28
N ARG A 92 20.95 3.11 0.98
CA ARG A 92 19.97 2.76 -0.05
C ARG A 92 20.25 1.36 -0.60
N PRO A 93 19.23 0.53 -0.83
CA PRO A 93 19.39 -0.72 -1.56
C PRO A 93 20.03 -0.49 -2.93
N GLY A 94 21.05 -1.27 -3.28
CA GLY A 94 21.83 -1.08 -4.51
C GLY A 94 22.92 -0.01 -4.43
N GLY A 95 23.17 0.57 -3.25
CA GLY A 95 24.30 1.45 -2.98
C GLY A 95 23.96 2.94 -2.86
N GLY A 96 24.86 3.65 -2.18
CA GLY A 96 24.70 5.06 -1.80
C GLY A 96 23.74 5.26 -0.63
N THR A 97 23.22 6.48 -0.48
CA THR A 97 22.21 6.85 0.51
C THR A 97 20.98 7.49 -0.15
N PHE A 98 19.91 7.72 0.61
CA PHE A 98 18.72 8.44 0.13
C PHE A 98 18.92 9.98 0.09
N SER A 99 20.05 10.47 -0.43
CA SER A 99 20.42 11.90 -0.41
C SER A 99 19.62 12.83 -1.34
N GLY A 100 18.73 12.28 -2.17
CA GLY A 100 17.88 13.00 -3.12
C GLY A 100 16.50 13.38 -2.58
N THR A 101 15.51 13.42 -3.48
CA THR A 101 14.16 13.93 -3.16
C THR A 101 13.22 12.79 -2.82
N PHE A 102 12.61 12.86 -1.63
CA PHE A 102 11.50 11.99 -1.24
C PHE A 102 10.19 12.49 -1.83
N GLY A 103 9.31 11.54 -2.20
CA GLY A 103 7.93 11.83 -2.54
C GLY A 103 7.12 12.18 -1.29
N THR A 104 6.00 12.85 -1.50
CA THR A 104 5.21 13.45 -0.42
C THR A 104 4.05 12.59 0.09
N GLU A 105 3.95 11.35 -0.41
CA GLU A 105 2.87 10.39 -0.10
C GLU A 105 3.44 9.08 0.48
N PRO A 106 4.12 9.10 1.64
CA PRO A 106 4.52 7.85 2.29
C PRO A 106 3.28 7.13 2.85
N VAL A 107 3.31 5.80 2.84
CA VAL A 107 2.25 4.96 3.43
C VAL A 107 2.84 3.91 4.34
N LYS A 108 2.00 3.40 5.25
CA LYS A 108 2.37 2.38 6.23
C LYS A 108 1.27 1.34 6.41
N ASP A 109 1.67 0.16 6.84
CA ASP A 109 0.79 -0.86 7.39
C ASP A 109 1.59 -1.73 8.38
N GLY A 110 1.12 -1.82 9.62
CA GLY A 110 1.91 -2.48 10.69
C GLY A 110 3.29 -1.84 10.85
N GLN A 111 4.36 -2.59 10.56
CA GLN A 111 5.76 -2.12 10.57
C GLN A 111 6.34 -1.91 9.16
N ASP A 112 5.53 -2.12 8.13
CA ASP A 112 5.93 -1.95 6.75
C ASP A 112 5.64 -0.53 6.26
N TYR A 113 6.49 -0.04 5.37
CA TYR A 113 6.38 1.29 4.79
C TYR A 113 6.56 1.22 3.28
N ALA A 114 5.92 2.12 2.54
CA ALA A 114 6.26 2.37 1.14
C ALA A 114 6.34 3.87 0.87
N PHE A 115 7.28 4.27 0.02
CA PHE A 115 7.52 5.67 -0.31
C PHE A 115 8.21 5.80 -1.66
N ILE A 116 8.09 6.97 -2.26
CA ILE A 116 8.78 7.31 -3.50
C ILE A 116 10.06 8.06 -3.17
N TYR A 117 11.13 7.80 -3.90
CA TYR A 117 12.40 8.51 -3.82
C TYR A 117 13.01 8.63 -5.21
N SER A 118 13.34 9.85 -5.65
CA SER A 118 13.97 10.12 -6.95
C SER A 118 13.35 9.33 -8.12
N SER A 119 12.01 9.34 -8.21
CA SER A 119 11.22 8.62 -9.22
C SER A 119 11.28 7.10 -9.16
N ALA A 120 11.68 6.51 -8.04
CA ALA A 120 11.60 5.08 -7.77
C ALA A 120 10.71 4.80 -6.55
N LEU A 121 10.03 3.66 -6.55
CA LEU A 121 9.20 3.17 -5.46
C LEU A 121 10.03 2.24 -4.58
N TYR A 122 10.05 2.51 -3.28
CA TYR A 122 10.74 1.72 -2.28
C TYR A 122 9.74 1.18 -1.25
N ARG A 123 10.09 0.04 -0.66
CA ARG A 123 9.38 -0.56 0.45
C ARG A 123 10.34 -0.88 1.59
N LYS A 124 9.91 -0.66 2.83
CA LYS A 124 10.52 -1.24 4.03
C LYS A 124 9.61 -2.39 4.47
N LYS A 125 10.13 -3.62 4.49
CA LYS A 125 9.43 -4.82 4.98
C LYS A 125 10.33 -5.52 5.98
N ASN A 126 9.81 -5.84 7.17
CA ASN A 126 10.59 -6.49 8.23
C ASN A 126 11.91 -5.76 8.56
N GLY A 127 11.90 -4.43 8.56
CA GLY A 127 13.08 -3.61 8.85
C GLY A 127 14.03 -3.39 7.67
N THR A 128 13.89 -4.14 6.57
CA THR A 128 14.77 -4.06 5.41
C THR A 128 14.15 -3.23 4.29
N PHE A 129 14.93 -2.32 3.72
CA PHE A 129 14.53 -1.59 2.51
C PHE A 129 14.80 -2.42 1.26
N SER A 130 13.85 -2.39 0.31
CA SER A 130 14.01 -2.93 -1.02
C SER A 130 13.52 -1.94 -2.07
N LEU A 131 14.13 -2.02 -3.26
CA LEU A 131 13.61 -1.35 -4.45
C LEU A 131 12.41 -2.16 -4.96
N VAL A 132 11.26 -1.51 -5.10
CA VAL A 132 10.05 -2.10 -5.69
C VAL A 132 10.07 -1.88 -7.20
N ALA A 133 10.22 -0.62 -7.63
CA ALA A 133 10.20 -0.28 -9.04
C ALA A 133 11.00 1.00 -9.34
N ASN A 134 11.64 1.07 -10.50
CA ASN A 134 12.37 2.24 -11.01
C ASN A 134 12.21 2.35 -12.54
N SER A 135 12.95 3.24 -13.20
CA SER A 135 12.90 3.43 -14.66
C SER A 135 13.33 2.21 -15.51
N LEU A 136 13.84 1.15 -14.86
CA LEU A 136 14.23 -0.11 -15.50
C LEU A 136 13.19 -1.21 -15.32
N THR A 137 12.15 -0.98 -14.51
CA THR A 137 11.10 -1.96 -14.26
C THR A 137 10.22 -2.11 -15.50
N PRO A 138 10.15 -3.30 -16.13
CA PRO A 138 9.32 -3.52 -17.31
C PRO A 138 7.85 -3.34 -16.99
N VAL A 139 7.05 -2.91 -17.97
CA VAL A 139 5.59 -2.97 -17.85
C VAL A 139 5.14 -4.43 -17.91
N PRO A 140 4.46 -4.97 -16.87
CA PRO A 140 4.01 -6.36 -16.87
C PRO A 140 3.15 -6.71 -18.10
N GLY A 141 3.62 -7.68 -18.89
CA GLY A 141 2.99 -8.13 -20.13
C GLY A 141 2.94 -7.08 -21.26
N GLY A 142 3.50 -5.87 -21.05
CA GLY A 142 3.48 -4.75 -21.98
C GLY A 142 4.81 -4.57 -22.71
N THR A 143 5.06 -3.35 -23.18
CA THR A 143 6.35 -2.99 -23.78
C THR A 143 7.01 -1.85 -23.01
N GLY A 144 8.34 -1.78 -23.03
CA GLY A 144 9.11 -0.75 -22.32
C GLY A 144 9.01 -0.83 -20.80
N ASN A 145 9.32 0.29 -20.14
CA ASN A 145 9.46 0.35 -18.68
C ASN A 145 8.53 1.39 -18.05
N LEU A 146 8.14 1.13 -16.79
CA LEU A 146 7.46 2.09 -15.93
C LEU A 146 8.40 3.25 -15.60
N SER A 147 7.88 4.48 -15.61
CA SER A 147 8.68 5.70 -15.46
C SER A 147 8.17 6.67 -14.39
N ILE A 148 6.90 6.60 -14.01
CA ILE A 148 6.30 7.47 -12.98
C ILE A 148 5.53 6.58 -12.01
N TYR A 149 5.67 6.87 -10.71
CA TYR A 149 5.02 6.15 -9.61
C TYR A 149 4.31 7.15 -8.71
N THR A 150 3.07 6.87 -8.34
CA THR A 150 2.24 7.77 -7.53
C THR A 150 1.25 6.98 -6.67
N SER A 151 0.74 7.62 -5.62
CA SER A 151 -0.36 7.09 -4.80
C SER A 151 -0.11 5.66 -4.31
N PRO A 152 1.02 5.38 -3.65
CA PRO A 152 1.21 4.08 -3.03
C PRO A 152 0.11 3.84 -1.98
N SER A 153 -0.28 2.58 -1.78
CA SER A 153 -1.18 2.18 -0.71
C SER A 153 -0.81 0.77 -0.26
N LEU A 154 -0.72 0.56 1.04
CA LEU A 154 -0.16 -0.66 1.63
C LEU A 154 -1.19 -1.28 2.58
N ARG A 155 -1.43 -2.59 2.44
CA ARG A 155 -2.32 -3.33 3.34
C ARG A 155 -2.05 -4.84 3.31
N SER A 156 -1.97 -5.44 4.49
CA SER A 156 -1.71 -6.87 4.70
C SER A 156 -0.52 -7.36 3.87
N GLY A 157 0.57 -6.58 3.88
CA GLY A 157 1.79 -6.90 3.14
C GLY A 157 1.73 -6.74 1.61
N ARG A 158 0.63 -6.25 1.04
CA ARG A 158 0.50 -5.95 -0.38
C ARG A 158 0.60 -4.46 -0.63
N LEU A 159 1.44 -4.09 -1.59
CA LEU A 159 1.62 -2.71 -2.02
C LEU A 159 0.93 -2.53 -3.37
N ILE A 160 -0.04 -1.63 -3.44
CA ILE A 160 -0.60 -1.17 -4.71
C ILE A 160 -0.10 0.24 -5.01
N PHE A 161 0.01 0.57 -6.28
CA PHE A 161 0.45 1.89 -6.70
C PHE A 161 -0.04 2.19 -8.12
N HIS A 162 -0.21 3.47 -8.42
CA HIS A 162 -0.42 3.92 -9.78
C HIS A 162 0.93 4.13 -10.46
N ALA A 163 1.10 3.59 -11.67
CA ALA A 163 2.30 3.83 -12.46
C ALA A 163 1.98 4.09 -13.92
N THR A 164 2.91 4.82 -14.56
CA THR A 164 2.80 5.15 -15.98
C THR A 164 4.10 4.86 -16.68
N ARG A 165 4.00 4.42 -17.93
CA ARG A 165 5.05 4.52 -18.94
C ARG A 165 4.77 5.77 -19.79
N SER A 166 5.72 6.69 -19.82
CA SER A 166 5.56 7.96 -20.55
C SER A 166 5.92 7.90 -22.04
N ALA A 167 6.51 6.80 -22.52
CA ALA A 167 6.82 6.62 -23.94
C ALA A 167 5.54 6.38 -24.76
N SER A 168 5.56 6.68 -26.06
CA SER A 168 4.40 6.47 -26.94
C SER A 168 4.28 5.00 -27.39
N PRO A 169 3.08 4.37 -27.31
CA PRO A 169 1.87 4.89 -26.67
C PRO A 169 2.01 4.88 -25.15
N ALA A 170 1.52 5.93 -24.48
CA ALA A 170 1.57 6.01 -23.03
C ALA A 170 0.72 4.90 -22.40
N GLU A 171 1.29 4.20 -21.42
CA GLU A 171 0.59 3.15 -20.68
C GLU A 171 0.39 3.63 -19.24
N PHE A 172 -0.83 3.50 -18.74
CA PHE A 172 -1.21 3.86 -17.37
C PHE A 172 -1.82 2.62 -16.72
N GLY A 173 -1.58 2.43 -15.43
CA GLY A 173 -2.16 1.29 -14.72
C GLY A 173 -2.08 1.42 -13.20
N ILE A 174 -2.86 0.58 -12.54
CA ILE A 174 -2.75 0.30 -11.12
C ILE A 174 -2.12 -1.08 -10.99
N TYR A 175 -1.03 -1.15 -10.27
CA TYR A 175 -0.21 -2.35 -10.14
C TYR A 175 -0.20 -2.84 -8.70
N LEU A 176 -0.04 -4.15 -8.53
CA LEU A 176 0.12 -4.84 -7.27
C LEU A 176 1.54 -5.38 -7.19
N HIS A 177 2.26 -5.05 -6.12
CA HIS A 177 3.52 -5.66 -5.75
C HIS A 177 3.32 -6.65 -4.59
N THR A 178 3.72 -7.89 -4.84
CA THR A 178 3.81 -8.98 -3.85
C THR A 178 5.24 -9.51 -3.80
N ASP A 179 5.48 -10.59 -3.05
CA ASP A 179 6.79 -11.25 -3.06
C ASP A 179 7.10 -11.91 -4.42
N ASP A 180 6.08 -12.19 -5.24
CA ASP A 180 6.20 -12.75 -6.59
C ASP A 180 6.46 -11.69 -7.68
N GLY A 181 6.59 -10.42 -7.28
CA GLY A 181 6.84 -9.30 -8.17
C GLY A 181 5.61 -8.43 -8.43
N ILE A 182 5.62 -7.74 -9.58
CA ILE A 182 4.63 -6.73 -9.95
C ILE A 182 3.65 -7.30 -10.99
N THR A 183 2.36 -7.22 -10.68
CA THR A 183 1.28 -7.62 -11.60
C THR A 183 0.31 -6.44 -11.82
N PRO A 184 -0.30 -6.31 -13.01
CA PRO A 184 -1.32 -5.29 -13.24
C PRO A 184 -2.61 -5.71 -12.55
N ILE A 185 -3.24 -4.78 -11.83
CA ILE A 185 -4.65 -4.91 -11.42
C ILE A 185 -5.54 -4.44 -12.56
N VAL A 186 -5.21 -3.27 -13.11
CA VAL A 186 -5.79 -2.71 -14.33
C VAL A 186 -4.74 -1.90 -15.07
N ASP A 187 -4.82 -1.87 -16.38
CA ASP A 187 -3.99 -1.03 -17.26
C ASP A 187 -4.74 -0.65 -18.55
N THR A 188 -4.11 0.08 -19.46
CA THR A 188 -4.76 0.57 -20.70
C THR A 188 -5.33 -0.53 -21.60
N ARG A 189 -5.01 -1.80 -21.38
CA ARG A 189 -5.49 -2.96 -22.14
C ARG A 189 -6.64 -3.68 -21.44
N THR A 190 -6.99 -3.26 -20.23
CA THR A 190 -8.11 -3.84 -19.49
C THR A 190 -9.43 -3.54 -20.21
N ASP A 191 -10.16 -4.59 -20.57
CA ASP A 191 -11.52 -4.47 -21.07
C ASP A 191 -12.49 -4.39 -19.87
N PHE A 192 -13.25 -3.30 -19.80
CA PHE A 192 -14.28 -3.08 -18.79
C PHE A 192 -15.67 -3.53 -19.25
N GLY A 193 -15.76 -4.28 -20.37
CA GLY A 193 -17.02 -4.81 -20.91
C GLY A 193 -18.00 -3.73 -21.35
N THR A 194 -17.51 -2.52 -21.62
CA THR A 194 -18.33 -1.37 -22.02
C THR A 194 -17.99 -0.96 -23.46
N PRO A 195 -18.82 -1.32 -24.46
CA PRO A 195 -18.52 -1.05 -25.85
C PRO A 195 -18.20 0.42 -26.13
N GLY A 196 -17.15 0.65 -26.92
CA GLY A 196 -16.72 2.00 -27.32
C GLY A 196 -15.96 2.79 -26.24
N LYS A 197 -15.72 2.22 -25.06
CA LYS A 197 -14.97 2.88 -23.99
C LYS A 197 -13.57 2.33 -23.84
N VAL A 198 -12.57 3.17 -24.12
CA VAL A 198 -11.16 2.85 -23.92
C VAL A 198 -10.68 3.57 -22.66
N PRO A 199 -10.08 2.88 -21.67
CA PRO A 199 -9.54 3.55 -20.50
C PRO A 199 -8.33 4.43 -20.87
N VAL A 200 -8.33 5.68 -20.41
CA VAL A 200 -7.25 6.65 -20.67
C VAL A 200 -6.57 7.16 -19.40
N SER A 201 -7.15 6.93 -18.23
CA SER A 201 -6.55 7.30 -16.95
C SER A 201 -7.17 6.54 -15.79
N TYR A 202 -6.36 6.29 -14.75
CA TYR A 202 -6.77 5.65 -13.51
C TYR A 202 -6.58 6.60 -12.33
N GLY A 203 -7.54 6.62 -11.43
CA GLY A 203 -7.47 7.34 -10.17
C GLY A 203 -7.48 6.38 -9.00
N LEU A 204 -6.43 6.42 -8.18
CA LEU A 204 -6.36 5.68 -6.92
C LEU A 204 -6.50 6.65 -5.75
N ALA A 205 -7.28 6.29 -4.73
CA ALA A 205 -7.36 7.10 -3.52
C ALA A 205 -5.99 7.12 -2.83
N ARG A 206 -5.43 8.32 -2.65
CA ARG A 206 -4.16 8.53 -1.94
C ARG A 206 -4.29 7.95 -0.53
N SER A 207 -3.36 7.09 -0.13
CA SER A 207 -3.28 6.54 1.24
C SER A 207 -4.49 5.74 1.73
N GLY A 208 -5.38 5.24 0.85
CA GLY A 208 -6.61 4.58 1.30
C GLY A 208 -7.47 3.91 0.23
N ALA A 209 -6.87 3.27 -0.78
CA ALA A 209 -7.66 2.65 -1.85
C ALA A 209 -8.32 1.32 -1.46
N TRP A 210 -7.90 0.72 -0.35
CA TRP A 210 -8.38 -0.58 0.10
C TRP A 210 -9.78 -0.47 0.70
N VAL A 211 -10.72 -1.22 0.12
CA VAL A 211 -12.07 -1.42 0.69
C VAL A 211 -12.00 -2.40 1.87
N ASN A 212 -11.20 -3.46 1.73
CA ASN A 212 -10.91 -4.46 2.75
C ASN A 212 -9.58 -5.16 2.41
N ASP A 213 -9.24 -6.24 3.12
CA ASP A 213 -8.02 -7.03 2.86
C ASP A 213 -8.10 -7.85 1.56
N SER A 214 -9.10 -7.69 0.71
CA SER A 214 -9.21 -8.43 -0.53
C SER A 214 -9.78 -7.60 -1.67
N ALA A 215 -9.85 -6.28 -1.51
CA ALA A 215 -10.43 -5.43 -2.52
C ALA A 215 -9.93 -4.00 -2.45
N ILE A 216 -9.86 -3.37 -3.63
CA ILE A 216 -9.59 -1.94 -3.79
C ILE A 216 -10.72 -1.29 -4.58
N ALA A 217 -10.90 0.01 -4.37
CA ALA A 217 -11.73 0.85 -5.21
C ALA A 217 -10.86 1.85 -5.98
N PHE A 218 -11.20 2.10 -7.24
CA PHE A 218 -10.48 3.03 -8.09
C PHE A 218 -11.42 3.68 -9.11
N ARG A 219 -11.04 4.87 -9.59
CA ARG A 219 -11.72 5.56 -10.67
C ARG A 219 -11.08 5.22 -12.00
N VAL A 220 -11.89 5.07 -13.03
CA VAL A 220 -11.47 4.99 -14.43
C VAL A 220 -12.02 6.19 -15.17
N THR A 221 -11.20 6.83 -16.00
CA THR A 221 -11.62 7.80 -17.00
C THR A 221 -11.48 7.17 -18.38
N PHE A 222 -12.52 7.28 -19.20
CA PHE A 222 -12.57 6.72 -20.55
C PHE A 222 -12.31 7.78 -21.64
N SER A 223 -12.06 7.32 -22.86
CA SER A 223 -11.80 8.14 -24.04
C SER A 223 -12.92 9.15 -24.36
N ASP A 224 -14.17 8.81 -24.01
CA ASP A 224 -15.35 9.69 -24.11
C ASP A 224 -15.47 10.71 -22.96
N LYS A 225 -14.45 10.80 -22.08
CA LYS A 225 -14.40 11.59 -20.84
C LYS A 225 -15.37 11.17 -19.75
N SER A 226 -16.14 10.09 -19.95
CA SER A 226 -16.95 9.51 -18.88
C SER A 226 -16.06 8.92 -17.79
N THR A 227 -16.57 8.87 -16.58
CA THR A 227 -15.86 8.27 -15.44
C THR A 227 -16.74 7.26 -14.73
N ALA A 228 -16.10 6.25 -14.12
CA ALA A 228 -16.77 5.28 -13.27
C ALA A 228 -15.86 4.85 -12.12
N ILE A 229 -16.48 4.40 -11.03
CA ILE A 229 -15.79 3.80 -9.88
C ILE A 229 -15.91 2.28 -10.01
N TYR A 230 -14.78 1.59 -9.96
CA TYR A 230 -14.69 0.14 -10.01
C TYR A 230 -14.15 -0.40 -8.70
N LYS A 231 -14.50 -1.66 -8.43
CA LYS A 231 -13.95 -2.47 -7.35
C LYS A 231 -13.19 -3.64 -7.97
N ALA A 232 -11.90 -3.76 -7.70
CA ALA A 232 -11.15 -4.98 -7.99
C ALA A 232 -11.10 -5.83 -6.72
N THR A 233 -11.38 -7.12 -6.84
CA THR A 233 -11.26 -8.09 -5.76
C THR A 233 -10.10 -9.03 -6.02
N PHE A 234 -9.17 -9.09 -5.07
CA PHE A 234 -8.15 -10.13 -5.00
C PHE A 234 -8.82 -11.36 -4.43
N GLN A 235 -9.34 -12.23 -5.29
CA GLN A 235 -9.60 -13.59 -4.84
C GLN A 235 -8.25 -14.21 -4.51
N PRO A 236 -8.10 -14.92 -3.37
CA PRO A 236 -6.99 -15.86 -3.29
C PRO A 236 -7.10 -16.74 -4.53
N ALA A 237 -5.98 -16.91 -5.25
CA ALA A 237 -5.97 -17.77 -6.41
C ALA A 237 -6.68 -19.07 -6.04
N ALA A 238 -7.59 -19.54 -6.89
CA ALA A 238 -8.01 -20.93 -6.81
C ALA A 238 -6.72 -21.77 -6.79
N GLY A 239 -6.52 -22.52 -5.73
CA GLY A 239 -5.27 -23.22 -5.46
C GLY A 239 -5.52 -24.33 -4.45
N GLU A 240 -4.61 -25.29 -4.42
CA GLU A 240 -4.62 -26.34 -3.41
C GLU A 240 -4.37 -25.72 -2.03
N PHE A 241 -5.20 -26.08 -1.07
CA PHE A 241 -5.00 -25.75 0.32
C PHE A 241 -4.73 -27.04 1.08
N THR A 242 -3.57 -27.13 1.75
CA THR A 242 -3.33 -28.20 2.72
C THR A 242 -4.02 -27.81 4.02
N GLY A 243 -5.04 -28.56 4.43
CA GLY A 243 -5.83 -28.29 5.64
C GLY A 243 -5.91 -29.53 6.53
N ARG A 244 -5.79 -29.35 7.85
CA ARG A 244 -6.01 -30.44 8.80
C ARG A 244 -7.50 -30.58 9.06
N VAL A 245 -8.09 -31.69 8.60
CA VAL A 245 -9.49 -32.00 8.88
C VAL A 245 -9.60 -32.76 10.19
N VAL A 246 -10.35 -32.23 11.15
CA VAL A 246 -10.68 -32.93 12.39
C VAL A 246 -12.17 -33.26 12.37
N PHE A 247 -12.50 -34.54 12.28
CA PHE A 247 -13.88 -35.02 12.42
C PHE A 247 -14.23 -35.13 13.91
N THR A 248 -15.30 -34.46 14.32
CA THR A 248 -15.82 -34.54 15.71
C THR A 248 -16.99 -35.53 15.85
N GLY A 249 -17.36 -36.22 14.77
CA GLY A 249 -18.37 -37.27 14.77
C GLY A 249 -18.52 -37.95 13.40
N PRO A 250 -19.28 -39.06 13.31
CA PRO A 250 -19.35 -39.92 12.14
C PRO A 250 -19.95 -39.25 10.88
N ARG A 251 -20.59 -38.08 11.02
CA ARG A 251 -21.20 -37.33 9.90
C ARG A 251 -21.09 -35.79 10.04
N THR A 252 -20.34 -35.29 11.00
CA THR A 252 -20.18 -33.85 11.24
C THR A 252 -18.74 -33.56 11.65
N GLY A 253 -18.02 -32.81 10.82
CA GLY A 253 -16.70 -32.27 11.11
C GLY A 253 -16.64 -30.80 10.74
N THR A 254 -15.80 -30.04 11.41
CA THR A 254 -15.45 -28.67 11.00
C THR A 254 -14.12 -28.77 10.27
N ILE A 255 -14.08 -28.38 8.99
CA ILE A 255 -12.84 -28.30 8.24
C ILE A 255 -12.22 -26.93 8.52
N THR A 256 -11.11 -26.93 9.26
CA THR A 256 -10.30 -25.73 9.46
C THR A 256 -9.14 -25.77 8.50
N VAL A 257 -9.12 -24.85 7.54
CA VAL A 257 -8.03 -24.75 6.57
C VAL A 257 -7.12 -23.60 6.99
N THR A 258 -5.83 -23.88 7.13
CA THR A 258 -4.81 -22.85 7.38
C THR A 258 -3.98 -22.69 6.12
N SER A 259 -4.02 -21.52 5.47
CA SER A 259 -3.15 -21.28 4.31
C SER A 259 -1.69 -21.19 4.75
N ARG A 260 -0.76 -21.46 3.81
CA ARG A 260 0.68 -21.19 4.02
C ARG A 260 0.99 -19.73 4.39
N SER A 261 0.07 -18.82 4.09
CA SER A 261 0.14 -17.40 4.44
C SER A 261 -0.39 -17.05 5.85
N GLY A 262 -0.71 -18.05 6.68
CA GLY A 262 -1.07 -17.86 8.09
C GLY A 262 -2.52 -17.44 8.34
N TYR A 263 -3.38 -17.50 7.32
CA TYR A 263 -4.81 -17.20 7.48
C TYR A 263 -5.59 -18.48 7.78
N THR A 264 -6.45 -18.43 8.79
CA THR A 264 -7.39 -19.52 9.14
C THR A 264 -8.73 -19.24 8.47
N TYR A 265 -9.20 -20.19 7.65
CA TYR A 265 -10.49 -20.11 6.97
C TYR A 265 -11.44 -21.17 7.55
N ALA A 266 -12.68 -20.77 7.82
CA ALA A 266 -13.79 -21.71 8.00
C ALA A 266 -14.43 -21.94 6.63
N LEU A 267 -14.46 -23.18 6.15
CA LEU A 267 -15.15 -23.48 4.90
C LEU A 267 -16.67 -23.26 5.09
N LEU A 268 -17.23 -22.29 4.36
CA LEU A 268 -18.67 -22.17 4.22
C LEU A 268 -19.18 -23.32 3.35
N ARG A 269 -20.34 -23.86 3.73
CA ARG A 269 -20.95 -25.16 3.39
C ARG A 269 -21.22 -25.46 1.90
N THR A 270 -20.68 -24.68 0.97
CA THR A 270 -20.93 -24.78 -0.47
C THR A 270 -19.65 -24.70 -1.28
N THR A 271 -18.71 -25.60 -1.00
CA THR A 271 -17.64 -25.92 -1.95
C THR A 271 -17.85 -27.34 -2.43
N THR A 272 -18.11 -27.51 -3.73
CA THR A 272 -18.20 -28.84 -4.35
C THR A 272 -16.79 -29.43 -4.40
N LEU A 273 -16.50 -30.41 -3.55
CA LEU A 273 -15.27 -31.20 -3.60
C LEU A 273 -15.19 -31.93 -4.94
N THR A 274 -13.98 -32.05 -5.51
CA THR A 274 -13.80 -32.91 -6.70
C THR A 274 -14.08 -34.37 -6.33
N ALA A 275 -14.35 -35.23 -7.32
CA ALA A 275 -14.58 -36.65 -7.07
C ALA A 275 -13.37 -37.32 -6.41
N ALA A 276 -12.14 -36.88 -6.74
CA ALA A 276 -10.91 -37.35 -6.13
C ALA A 276 -10.84 -36.95 -4.64
N ASP A 277 -11.14 -35.68 -4.33
CA ASP A 277 -11.15 -35.19 -2.95
C ASP A 277 -12.25 -35.88 -2.13
N GLN A 278 -13.43 -36.13 -2.71
CA GLN A 278 -14.50 -36.88 -2.05
C GLN A 278 -14.07 -38.31 -1.73
N GLN A 279 -13.34 -38.95 -2.65
CA GLN A 279 -12.83 -40.31 -2.46
C GLN A 279 -11.73 -40.36 -1.39
N GLN A 280 -10.85 -39.35 -1.34
CA GLN A 280 -9.79 -39.22 -0.34
C GLN A 280 -10.35 -38.86 1.04
N VAL A 281 -11.35 -37.97 1.12
CA VAL A 281 -12.06 -37.65 2.37
C VAL A 281 -12.79 -38.88 2.90
N SER A 282 -13.40 -39.69 2.03
CA SER A 282 -14.10 -40.90 2.41
C SER A 282 -13.16 -42.02 2.88
N SER A 283 -11.95 -42.11 2.31
CA SER A 283 -10.94 -43.10 2.72
C SER A 283 -10.20 -42.73 4.02
N LEU A 284 -10.22 -41.45 4.39
CA LEU A 284 -9.57 -40.93 5.61
C LEU A 284 -10.55 -40.65 6.75
N ALA A 285 -11.85 -40.84 6.55
CA ALA A 285 -12.86 -40.70 7.58
C ALA A 285 -12.60 -41.68 8.75
N GLY A 286 -12.26 -41.14 9.92
CA GLY A 286 -12.01 -41.91 11.15
C GLY A 286 -10.56 -42.36 11.37
N THR A 287 -9.60 -42.01 10.51
CA THR A 287 -8.20 -42.43 10.64
C THR A 287 -7.28 -41.37 11.26
N GLY A 288 -7.71 -40.10 11.33
CA GLY A 288 -6.93 -39.01 11.93
C GLY A 288 -5.73 -38.55 11.11
N ASN A 289 -5.61 -38.99 9.86
CA ASN A 289 -4.51 -38.65 8.95
C ASN A 289 -4.75 -37.30 8.24
N ASP A 290 -3.66 -36.66 7.82
CA ASP A 290 -3.69 -35.40 7.08
C ASP A 290 -4.20 -35.60 5.64
N LEU A 291 -4.98 -34.63 5.14
CA LEU A 291 -5.33 -34.48 3.73
C LEU A 291 -4.28 -33.57 3.08
N VAL A 292 -3.58 -34.09 2.07
CA VAL A 292 -2.75 -33.29 1.15
C VAL A 292 -3.60 -32.86 -0.01
#